data_AF-A0A929VVD8-F1
#
_entry.id   AF-A0A929VVD8-F1
#
_cell.length_a   1.000
_cell.length_b   1.000
_cell.length_c   1.000
_cell.angle_alpha   90.00
_cell.angle_beta   90.00
_cell.angle_gamma   90.00
#
_symmetry.space_group_name_H-M   'P 1'
#
loop_
_entity.id
_entity.type
_entity.pdbx_description
1 polymer ?
#
loop_
_entity_poly.entity_id
_entity_poly.type
_entity_poly.pdbx_seq_one_letter_code
_entity_poly.pdbx_strand_id
1 'polypeptide(L)'
;MIDDHKPIRRVRILQYALFGAFVYSYFGVLLSERLMAGTYALMPAFTTRFLLGFPHFFGLLALFIFLPLLIFCNKRWQLFKRCESLTRQVLFLTLLFVVVGLIPVADEQTILELRTARLIALHKEDEALEVGRRYVPDSPRLQMLRLRALGTIDRMAGQFFALPGAYHPFSDRIVAERLVNTPIGNGGYAYLREGDSTFSVPPAMTALLDGNLDRFAGTIPNVYLSEQRVEKIPVALRQALVLYVRLTTHPILDYTDEATEANYRDFVNRRDSIRKQYPRDVKNAANAERNLMAEDFYGTYWFYYFYECPDRKFGL
;
A
#
# COMPACT_ATOMS: atom_id res chain seq x y z
N MET A 1 24.60 61.99 19.43
CA MET A 1 23.58 61.29 18.61
C MET A 1 23.86 59.81 18.75
N ILE A 2 23.07 59.12 19.57
CA ILE A 2 23.18 57.67 19.73
C ILE A 2 22.29 57.08 18.64
N ASP A 3 22.92 56.43 17.65
CA ASP A 3 22.23 55.73 16.59
C ASP A 3 21.42 54.58 17.19
N ASP A 4 20.12 54.79 17.28
CA ASP A 4 19.12 53.80 17.66
C ASP A 4 18.99 52.80 16.50
N HIS A 5 19.91 51.83 16.46
CA HIS A 5 19.83 50.67 15.58
C HIS A 5 18.62 49.84 15.99
N LYS A 6 17.43 50.19 15.44
CA LYS A 6 16.22 49.36 15.51
C LYS A 6 16.58 47.93 15.12
N PRO A 7 16.53 46.94 16.03
CA PRO A 7 16.83 45.56 15.67
C PRO A 7 15.84 45.14 14.58
N ILE A 8 16.40 44.82 13.44
CA ILE A 8 15.71 44.62 12.18
C ILE A 8 14.58 43.61 12.37
N ARG A 9 13.40 43.98 11.88
CA ARG A 9 12.10 43.26 11.79
C ARG A 9 12.17 41.79 11.31
N ARG A 10 13.34 41.30 10.89
CA ARG A 10 13.62 39.97 10.30
C ARG A 10 13.42 38.81 11.28
N VAL A 11 13.67 38.99 12.58
CA VAL A 11 13.62 37.88 13.57
C VAL A 11 12.19 37.34 13.76
N ARG A 12 11.15 38.16 13.54
CA ARG A 12 9.75 37.73 13.69
C ARG A 12 9.22 36.92 12.52
N ILE A 13 9.90 36.91 11.37
CA ILE A 13 9.45 36.17 10.16
C ILE A 13 9.64 34.66 10.36
N LEU A 14 10.67 34.25 11.10
CA LEU A 14 11.02 32.85 11.29
C LEU A 14 9.88 32.02 11.91
N GLN A 15 9.18 32.56 12.91
CA GLN A 15 8.04 31.88 13.55
C GLN A 15 6.88 31.64 12.61
N TYR A 16 6.56 32.65 11.81
CA TYR A 16 5.51 32.55 10.80
C TYR A 16 5.88 31.58 9.69
N ALA A 17 7.17 31.56 9.29
CA ALA A 17 7.68 30.60 8.33
C ALA A 17 7.61 29.16 8.86
N LEU A 18 8.07 28.92 10.09
CA LEU A 18 7.99 27.60 10.74
C LEU A 18 6.55 27.13 10.91
N PHE A 19 5.65 28.03 11.34
CA PHE A 19 4.22 27.74 11.43
C PHE A 19 3.60 27.42 10.07
N GLY A 20 3.91 28.22 9.03
CA GLY A 20 3.45 27.97 7.68
C GLY A 20 3.94 26.62 7.13
N ALA A 21 5.22 26.27 7.35
CA ALA A 21 5.79 24.99 6.96
C ALA A 21 5.11 23.81 7.67
N PHE A 22 4.83 23.95 8.97
CA PHE A 22 4.10 22.94 9.73
C PHE A 22 2.68 22.76 9.19
N VAL A 23 1.90 23.84 9.04
CA VAL A 23 0.53 23.79 8.51
C VAL A 23 0.50 23.15 7.13
N TYR A 24 1.40 23.55 6.23
CA TYR A 24 1.49 22.98 4.90
C TYR A 24 1.81 21.48 4.94
N SER A 25 2.78 21.06 5.76
CA SER A 25 3.16 19.65 5.87
C SER A 25 2.02 18.82 6.47
N TYR A 26 1.37 19.33 7.51
CA TYR A 26 0.27 18.64 8.17
C TYR A 26 -0.95 18.48 7.26
N PHE A 27 -1.42 19.55 6.62
CA PHE A 27 -2.61 19.50 5.76
C PHE A 27 -2.34 18.97 4.35
N GLY A 28 -1.14 19.24 3.82
CA GLY A 28 -0.77 18.85 2.46
C GLY A 28 -0.21 17.44 2.33
N VAL A 29 0.38 16.88 3.39
CA VAL A 29 1.00 15.54 3.37
C VAL A 29 0.23 14.56 4.23
N LEU A 30 -0.09 14.93 5.48
CA LEU A 30 -0.66 13.98 6.44
C LEU A 30 -2.18 13.84 6.30
N LEU A 31 -2.88 14.97 6.08
CA LEU A 31 -4.34 15.01 6.07
C LEU A 31 -4.96 15.06 4.66
N SER A 32 -4.15 15.31 3.63
CA SER A 32 -4.65 15.62 2.27
C SER A 32 -5.48 14.48 1.68
N GLU A 33 -5.09 13.22 1.87
CA GLU A 33 -5.84 12.08 1.33
C GLU A 33 -7.22 11.92 2.00
N ARG A 34 -7.33 12.19 3.31
CA ARG A 34 -8.63 12.18 4.01
C ARG A 34 -9.51 13.37 3.62
N LEU A 35 -8.91 14.56 3.48
CA LEU A 35 -9.63 15.73 2.99
C LEU A 35 -10.13 15.51 1.58
N MET A 36 -9.33 14.87 0.72
CA MET A 36 -9.73 14.49 -0.64
C MET A 36 -10.95 13.56 -0.64
N ALA A 37 -10.93 12.54 0.21
CA ALA A 37 -12.07 11.63 0.38
C ALA A 37 -13.33 12.38 0.88
N GLY A 38 -13.16 13.27 1.87
CA GLY A 38 -14.25 14.09 2.39
C GLY A 38 -14.82 15.07 1.38
N THR A 39 -13.97 15.75 0.59
CA THR A 39 -14.42 16.65 -0.47
C THR A 39 -15.10 15.89 -1.60
N TYR A 40 -14.66 14.66 -1.90
CA TYR A 40 -15.34 13.81 -2.87
C TYR A 40 -16.77 13.49 -2.42
N ALA A 41 -16.97 13.17 -1.13
CA ALA A 41 -18.29 12.87 -0.58
C ALA A 41 -19.28 14.04 -0.75
N LEU A 42 -18.78 15.28 -0.66
CA LEU A 42 -19.59 16.49 -0.80
C LEU A 42 -19.75 16.94 -2.26
N MET A 43 -18.66 16.86 -3.04
CA MET A 43 -18.55 17.41 -4.39
C MET A 43 -17.73 16.47 -5.29
N PRO A 44 -18.31 15.35 -5.76
CA PRO A 44 -17.58 14.32 -6.49
C PRO A 44 -17.04 14.82 -7.83
N ALA A 45 -17.86 15.51 -8.64
CA ALA A 45 -17.47 16.02 -9.95
C ALA A 45 -16.34 17.07 -9.88
N PHE A 46 -16.34 17.91 -8.84
CA PHE A 46 -15.26 18.88 -8.62
C PHE A 46 -13.96 18.16 -8.24
N THR A 47 -14.07 17.18 -7.34
CA THR A 47 -12.90 16.46 -6.81
C THR A 47 -12.21 15.65 -7.89
N THR A 48 -12.96 14.90 -8.70
CA THR A 48 -12.40 14.05 -9.78
C THR A 48 -11.77 14.84 -10.91
N ARG A 49 -12.30 16.04 -11.20
CA ARG A 49 -11.83 16.89 -12.31
C ARG A 49 -10.66 17.79 -11.93
N PHE A 50 -10.64 18.33 -10.71
CA PHE A 50 -9.68 19.38 -10.34
C PHE A 50 -8.78 19.04 -9.15
N LEU A 51 -9.27 18.32 -8.13
CA LEU A 51 -8.50 18.09 -6.92
C LEU A 51 -7.63 16.83 -6.95
N LEU A 52 -8.07 15.78 -7.66
CA LEU A 52 -7.44 14.46 -7.64
C LEU A 52 -5.91 14.49 -7.92
N GLY A 53 -5.48 15.34 -8.85
CA GLY A 53 -4.08 15.53 -9.24
C GLY A 53 -3.26 16.44 -8.31
N PHE A 54 -3.91 17.18 -7.41
CA PHE A 54 -3.28 18.23 -6.60
C PHE A 54 -3.59 18.10 -5.10
N PRO A 55 -3.15 17.03 -4.42
CA PRO A 55 -3.37 16.85 -2.97
C PRO A 55 -2.75 17.99 -2.13
N HIS A 56 -1.68 18.61 -2.62
CA HIS A 56 -1.04 19.77 -1.98
C HIS A 56 -1.91 21.05 -1.97
N PHE A 57 -3.01 21.07 -2.74
CA PHE A 57 -3.97 22.17 -2.71
C PHE A 57 -4.52 22.41 -1.31
N PHE A 58 -4.77 21.36 -0.54
CA PHE A 58 -5.23 21.48 0.86
C PHE A 58 -4.19 22.15 1.76
N GLY A 59 -2.91 21.86 1.55
CA GLY A 59 -1.81 22.52 2.27
C GLY A 59 -1.72 24.02 1.94
N LEU A 60 -1.85 24.39 0.67
CA LEU A 60 -1.86 25.80 0.25
C LEU A 60 -3.08 26.54 0.80
N LEU A 61 -4.27 25.97 0.68
CA LEU A 61 -5.51 26.55 1.19
C LEU A 61 -5.43 26.75 2.71
N ALA A 62 -4.96 25.74 3.45
CA ALA A 62 -4.77 25.82 4.89
C ALA A 62 -3.77 26.92 5.26
N LEU A 63 -2.66 27.06 4.52
CA LEU A 63 -1.69 28.13 4.73
C LEU A 63 -2.32 29.52 4.56
N PHE A 64 -3.12 29.73 3.52
CA PHE A 64 -3.83 30.99 3.29
C PHE A 64 -4.89 31.33 4.36
N ILE A 65 -5.39 30.33 5.11
CA ILE A 65 -6.38 30.54 6.17
C ILE A 65 -5.69 30.71 7.53
N PHE A 66 -4.85 29.76 7.93
CA PHE A 66 -4.27 29.71 9.27
C PHE A 66 -3.14 30.70 9.48
N LEU A 67 -2.34 31.02 8.45
CA LEU A 67 -1.24 31.96 8.60
C LEU A 67 -1.74 33.40 8.87
N PRO A 68 -2.71 33.95 8.10
CA PRO A 68 -3.29 35.25 8.43
C PRO A 68 -4.03 35.26 9.76
N LEU A 69 -4.72 34.17 10.11
CA LEU A 69 -5.41 34.03 11.39
C LEU A 69 -4.42 34.10 12.56
N LEU A 70 -3.28 33.41 12.47
CA LEU A 70 -2.22 33.47 13.48
C LEU A 70 -1.59 34.87 13.56
N ILE A 71 -1.36 35.54 12.43
CA ILE A 71 -0.88 36.93 12.40
C ILE A 71 -1.89 37.87 13.09
N PHE A 72 -3.18 37.71 12.79
CA PHE A 72 -4.26 38.50 13.39
C PHE A 72 -4.36 38.26 14.90
N CYS A 73 -4.39 37.01 15.34
CA CYS A 73 -4.41 36.64 16.77
C CYS A 73 -3.18 37.18 17.50
N ASN A 74 -1.99 37.09 16.90
CA ASN A 74 -0.80 37.67 17.51
C ASN A 74 -0.88 39.20 17.62
N LYS A 75 -1.43 39.90 16.62
CA LYS A 75 -1.62 41.36 16.68
C LYS A 75 -2.62 41.76 17.77
N ARG A 76 -3.70 41.00 17.93
CA ARG A 76 -4.78 41.30 18.89
C ARG A 76 -4.41 40.95 20.34
N TRP A 77 -3.77 39.80 20.56
CA TRP A 77 -3.49 39.28 21.91
C TRP A 77 -2.02 39.36 22.32
N GLN A 78 -1.14 39.86 21.43
CA GLN A 78 0.29 40.02 21.71
C GLN A 78 0.97 38.72 22.16
N LEU A 79 0.50 37.58 21.63
CA LEU A 79 0.91 36.22 22.02
C LEU A 79 2.42 36.07 22.07
N PHE A 80 3.13 36.48 21.02
CA PHE A 80 4.58 36.37 20.98
C PHE A 80 5.26 37.40 21.87
N LYS A 81 4.72 38.61 22.05
CA LYS A 81 5.35 39.60 22.96
C LYS A 81 5.32 39.17 24.43
N ARG A 82 4.33 38.36 24.84
CA ARG A 82 4.29 37.77 26.20
C ARG A 82 5.47 36.81 26.44
N CYS A 83 5.96 36.18 25.38
CA CYS A 83 7.17 35.38 25.43
C CYS A 83 8.37 36.29 25.06
N GLU A 84 9.00 36.91 26.05
CA GLU A 84 10.06 37.91 25.85
C GLU A 84 11.26 37.46 24.99
N SER A 85 11.52 36.14 24.93
CA SER A 85 12.64 35.56 24.17
C SER A 85 12.17 34.77 22.96
N LEU A 86 12.91 34.90 21.84
CA LEU A 86 12.75 34.11 20.61
C LEU A 86 12.74 32.61 20.88
N THR A 87 13.60 32.13 21.78
CA THR A 87 13.70 30.70 22.12
C THR A 87 12.42 30.19 22.79
N ARG A 88 11.82 30.99 23.68
CA ARG A 88 10.54 30.65 24.31
C ARG A 88 9.39 30.66 23.30
N GLN A 89 9.41 31.56 22.33
CA GLN A 89 8.41 31.64 21.25
C GLN A 89 8.48 30.40 20.34
N VAL A 90 9.69 29.97 19.96
CA VAL A 90 9.89 28.74 19.18
C VAL A 90 9.49 27.51 20.00
N LEU A 91 9.89 27.43 21.27
CA LEU A 91 9.51 26.33 22.16
C LEU A 91 7.99 26.19 22.29
N PHE A 92 7.29 27.32 22.47
CA PHE A 92 5.83 27.35 22.53
C PHE A 92 5.19 26.83 21.24
N LEU A 93 5.69 27.27 20.07
CA LEU A 93 5.23 26.77 18.77
C LEU A 93 5.49 25.28 18.60
N THR A 94 6.67 24.80 18.99
CA THR A 94 6.98 23.36 18.92
C THR A 94 6.08 22.54 19.83
N LEU A 95 5.77 23.04 21.03
CA LEU A 95 4.87 22.35 21.96
C LEU A 95 3.44 22.33 21.41
N LEU A 96 2.98 23.43 20.80
CA LEU A 96 1.71 23.48 20.08
C LEU A 96 1.68 22.44 18.94
N PHE A 97 2.75 22.33 18.15
CA PHE A 97 2.85 21.35 17.07
C PHE A 97 2.84 19.92 17.58
N VAL A 98 3.50 19.65 18.70
CA VAL A 98 3.47 18.34 19.36
C VAL A 98 2.05 18.03 19.82
N VAL A 99 1.34 18.96 20.47
CA VAL A 99 -0.04 18.75 20.91
C VAL A 99 -0.97 18.49 19.72
N VAL A 100 -0.86 19.27 18.65
CA VAL A 100 -1.68 19.08 17.44
C VAL A 100 -1.32 17.78 16.72
N GLY A 101 -0.03 17.43 16.65
CA GLY A 101 0.46 16.20 16.01
C GLY A 101 0.18 14.93 16.82
N LEU A 102 0.03 15.05 18.14
CA LEU A 102 -0.38 13.96 19.04
C LEU A 102 -1.86 13.61 18.92
N ILE A 103 -2.69 14.49 18.35
CA ILE A 103 -4.05 14.12 17.96
C ILE A 103 -3.90 13.19 16.76
N PRO A 104 -4.04 11.86 16.92
CA PRO A 104 -3.82 10.95 15.82
C PRO A 104 -5.02 11.08 14.88
N VAL A 105 -4.87 11.86 13.82
CA VAL A 105 -5.97 12.07 12.87
C VAL A 105 -6.09 10.90 11.91
N ALA A 106 -5.10 10.01 11.75
CA ALA A 106 -5.24 8.89 10.82
C ALA A 106 -4.32 7.71 11.14
N ASP A 107 -4.85 6.52 10.90
CA ASP A 107 -4.07 5.29 10.77
C ASP A 107 -3.25 5.36 9.46
N GLU A 108 -1.95 5.08 9.57
CA GLU A 108 -1.01 5.12 8.44
C GLU A 108 -1.44 4.19 7.30
N GLN A 109 -2.03 3.04 7.63
CA GLN A 109 -2.56 2.10 6.64
C GLN A 109 -3.66 2.73 5.79
N THR A 110 -4.59 3.44 6.42
CA THR A 110 -5.70 4.10 5.72
C THR A 110 -5.19 5.18 4.78
N ILE A 111 -4.13 5.92 5.16
CA ILE A 111 -3.50 6.91 4.26
C ILE A 111 -2.90 6.22 3.03
N LEU A 112 -2.20 5.09 3.22
CA LEU A 112 -1.62 4.33 2.11
C LEU A 112 -2.69 3.80 1.17
N GLU A 113 -3.80 3.27 1.69
CA GLU A 113 -4.93 2.78 0.90
C GLU A 113 -5.57 3.91 0.08
N LEU A 114 -5.88 5.06 0.70
CA LEU A 114 -6.48 6.21 0.01
C LEU A 114 -5.56 6.77 -1.07
N ARG A 115 -4.25 6.87 -0.77
CA ARG A 115 -3.25 7.31 -1.74
C ARG A 115 -3.14 6.36 -2.93
N THR A 116 -3.15 5.06 -2.68
CA THR A 116 -3.12 4.03 -3.74
C THR A 116 -4.37 4.14 -4.62
N ALA A 117 -5.55 4.26 -4.00
CA ALA A 117 -6.81 4.45 -4.71
C ALA A 117 -6.82 5.71 -5.59
N ARG A 118 -6.26 6.82 -5.09
CA ARG A 118 -6.15 8.08 -5.86
C ARG A 118 -5.24 7.93 -7.07
N LEU A 119 -4.10 7.23 -6.93
CA LEU A 119 -3.17 7.00 -8.03
C LEU A 119 -3.76 6.07 -9.10
N ILE A 120 -4.51 5.04 -8.71
CA ILE A 120 -5.29 4.21 -9.64
C ILE A 120 -6.27 5.07 -10.43
N ALA A 121 -7.00 5.96 -9.76
CA ALA A 121 -7.94 6.88 -10.41
C ALA A 121 -7.26 7.94 -11.32
N LEU A 122 -5.95 8.14 -11.17
CA LEU A 122 -5.14 8.99 -12.04
C LEU A 122 -4.51 8.22 -13.21
N HIS A 123 -4.77 6.91 -13.36
CA HIS A 123 -4.09 6.03 -14.33
C HIS A 123 -2.56 6.04 -14.15
N LYS A 124 -2.12 6.07 -12.89
CA LYS A 124 -0.72 5.99 -12.48
C LYS A 124 -0.50 4.70 -11.71
N GLU A 125 -0.77 3.58 -12.37
CA GLU A 125 -0.79 2.26 -11.73
C GLU A 125 0.59 1.87 -11.18
N ASP A 126 1.67 2.19 -11.90
CA ASP A 126 3.03 1.86 -11.45
C ASP A 126 3.41 2.64 -10.18
N GLU A 127 3.08 3.93 -10.11
CA GLU A 127 3.26 4.73 -8.89
C GLU A 127 2.39 4.20 -7.75
N ALA A 128 1.19 3.69 -8.04
CA ALA A 128 0.29 3.10 -7.04
C ALA A 128 0.90 1.84 -6.40
N LEU A 129 1.59 1.01 -7.18
CA LEU A 129 2.26 -0.20 -6.69
C LEU A 129 3.49 0.09 -5.82
N GLU A 130 4.12 1.26 -5.99
CA GLU A 130 5.22 1.70 -5.15
C GLU A 130 4.77 2.22 -3.77
N VAL A 131 3.49 2.58 -3.63
CA VAL A 131 2.94 3.04 -2.35
C VAL A 131 3.03 1.93 -1.31
N GLY A 132 3.62 2.25 -0.17
CA GLY A 132 3.72 1.30 0.93
C GLY A 132 4.78 0.22 0.72
N ARG A 133 5.61 0.26 -0.35
CA ARG A 133 6.56 -0.83 -0.65
C ARG A 133 7.61 -1.07 0.45
N ARG A 134 7.92 -0.04 1.24
CA ARG A 134 8.86 -0.13 2.38
C ARG A 134 8.16 -0.40 3.71
N TYR A 135 6.84 -0.47 3.71
CA TYR A 135 6.04 -0.58 4.92
C TYR A 135 5.67 -2.04 5.17
N VAL A 136 5.87 -2.47 6.41
CA VAL A 136 5.51 -3.80 6.92
C VAL A 136 4.00 -4.04 6.98
N PRO A 137 3.13 -3.08 7.37
CA PRO A 137 1.71 -3.36 7.45
C PRO A 137 1.09 -3.58 6.07
N ASP A 138 0.41 -4.71 5.93
CA ASP A 138 -0.37 -5.08 4.76
C ASP A 138 -1.82 -5.27 5.18
N SER A 139 -2.75 -4.72 4.40
CA SER A 139 -4.19 -4.82 4.65
C SER A 139 -4.89 -5.54 3.50
N PRO A 140 -6.01 -6.24 3.74
CA PRO A 140 -6.78 -6.86 2.66
C PRO A 140 -7.22 -5.85 1.59
N ARG A 141 -7.47 -4.60 1.99
CA ARG A 141 -7.90 -3.52 1.10
C ARG A 141 -6.75 -3.05 0.22
N LEU A 142 -5.57 -2.86 0.80
CA LEU A 142 -4.36 -2.51 0.07
C LEU A 142 -3.98 -3.63 -0.92
N GLN A 143 -4.15 -4.89 -0.52
CA GLN A 143 -3.98 -6.04 -1.39
C GLN A 143 -4.89 -5.97 -2.63
N MET A 144 -6.18 -5.73 -2.42
CA MET A 144 -7.15 -5.59 -3.53
C MET A 144 -6.88 -4.36 -4.40
N LEU A 145 -6.44 -3.24 -3.82
CA LEU A 145 -6.03 -2.05 -4.57
C LEU A 145 -4.81 -2.34 -5.45
N ARG A 146 -3.82 -3.08 -4.97
CA ARG A 146 -2.66 -3.52 -5.78
C ARG A 146 -3.07 -4.43 -6.92
N LEU A 147 -3.95 -5.40 -6.67
CA LEU A 147 -4.50 -6.25 -7.73
C LEU A 147 -5.25 -5.41 -8.77
N ARG A 148 -6.05 -4.42 -8.33
CA ARG A 148 -6.73 -3.48 -9.23
C ARG A 148 -5.76 -2.65 -10.07
N ALA A 149 -4.66 -2.17 -9.47
CA ALA A 149 -3.61 -1.45 -10.19
C ALA A 149 -2.92 -2.34 -11.24
N LEU A 150 -2.72 -3.63 -10.96
CA LEU A 150 -2.18 -4.58 -11.94
C LEU A 150 -3.17 -4.83 -13.09
N GLY A 151 -4.48 -4.84 -12.80
CA GLY A 151 -5.59 -4.77 -13.75
C GLY A 151 -5.83 -6.01 -14.61
N THR A 152 -4.77 -6.61 -15.15
CA THR A 152 -4.80 -7.82 -15.98
C THR A 152 -4.25 -9.00 -15.21
N ILE A 153 -4.74 -10.20 -15.53
CA ILE A 153 -4.22 -11.44 -14.94
C ILE A 153 -2.72 -11.62 -15.24
N ASP A 154 -2.25 -11.17 -16.41
CA ASP A 154 -0.83 -11.23 -16.78
C ASP A 154 0.05 -10.48 -15.79
N ARG A 155 -0.33 -9.23 -15.51
CA ARG A 155 0.39 -8.39 -14.53
C ARG A 155 0.20 -8.89 -13.11
N MET A 156 -1.02 -9.32 -12.74
CA MET A 156 -1.30 -9.87 -11.41
C MET A 156 -0.40 -11.07 -11.13
N ALA A 157 -0.48 -12.12 -11.93
CA ALA A 157 0.31 -13.33 -11.71
C ALA A 157 1.81 -13.14 -12.03
N GLY A 158 2.17 -12.11 -12.80
CA GLY A 158 3.57 -11.78 -13.07
C GLY A 158 4.28 -11.06 -11.93
N GLN A 159 3.59 -10.18 -11.20
CA GLN A 159 4.24 -9.22 -10.30
C GLN A 159 3.69 -9.23 -8.87
N PHE A 160 2.45 -9.65 -8.65
CA PHE A 160 1.78 -9.50 -7.35
C PHE A 160 2.53 -10.18 -6.20
N PHE A 161 2.99 -11.41 -6.41
CA PHE A 161 3.68 -12.16 -5.36
C PHE A 161 5.04 -11.58 -4.98
N ALA A 162 5.66 -10.80 -5.87
CA ALA A 162 6.89 -10.05 -5.60
C ALA A 162 6.66 -8.76 -4.79
N LEU A 163 5.41 -8.33 -4.64
CA LEU A 163 5.06 -7.18 -3.81
C LEU A 163 5.04 -7.58 -2.33
N PRO A 164 5.42 -6.65 -1.42
CA PRO A 164 5.31 -6.87 0.01
C PRO A 164 3.85 -7.11 0.40
N GLY A 165 3.58 -8.23 1.06
CA GLY A 165 2.26 -8.55 1.56
C GLY A 165 2.23 -9.88 2.29
N ALA A 166 1.18 -10.05 3.08
CA ALA A 166 0.88 -11.29 3.79
C ALA A 166 -0.36 -11.95 3.17
N TYR A 167 -0.60 -13.21 3.54
CA TYR A 167 -1.88 -13.84 3.26
C TYR A 167 -3.01 -13.15 4.02
N HIS A 168 -4.13 -12.94 3.33
CA HIS A 168 -5.39 -12.50 3.93
C HIS A 168 -6.47 -13.54 3.65
N PRO A 169 -7.32 -13.92 4.61
CA PRO A 169 -8.39 -14.90 4.40
C PRO A 169 -9.36 -14.50 3.29
N PHE A 170 -9.96 -15.51 2.63
CA PHE A 170 -10.94 -15.30 1.57
C PHE A 170 -12.11 -14.38 1.98
N SER A 171 -12.62 -14.51 3.21
CA SER A 171 -13.68 -13.66 3.76
C SER A 171 -13.32 -12.18 3.71
N ASP A 172 -12.10 -11.85 4.13
CA ASP A 172 -11.63 -10.48 4.28
C ASP A 172 -11.35 -9.86 2.91
N ARG A 173 -10.83 -10.67 1.98
CA ARG A 173 -10.60 -10.28 0.59
C ARG A 173 -11.89 -9.97 -0.16
N ILE A 174 -12.97 -10.73 0.03
CA ILE A 174 -14.28 -10.40 -0.59
C ILE A 174 -14.81 -9.06 -0.08
N VAL A 175 -14.72 -8.83 1.24
CA VAL A 175 -15.15 -7.56 1.83
C VAL A 175 -14.30 -6.41 1.28
N ALA A 176 -13.00 -6.61 1.16
CA ALA A 176 -12.09 -5.63 0.57
C ALA A 176 -12.38 -5.36 -0.91
N GLU A 177 -12.63 -6.39 -1.73
CA GLU A 177 -12.99 -6.25 -3.15
C GLU A 177 -14.27 -5.42 -3.31
N ARG A 178 -15.27 -5.67 -2.45
CA ARG A 178 -16.48 -4.85 -2.39
C ARG A 178 -16.16 -3.39 -2.08
N LEU A 179 -15.35 -3.12 -1.05
CA LEU A 179 -14.96 -1.76 -0.66
C LEU A 179 -14.17 -1.03 -1.75
N VAL A 180 -13.33 -1.73 -2.50
CA VAL A 180 -12.58 -1.16 -3.63
C VAL A 180 -13.50 -0.68 -4.74
N ASN A 181 -14.65 -1.34 -4.93
CA ASN A 181 -15.67 -0.92 -5.89
C ASN A 181 -16.66 0.11 -5.34
N THR A 182 -16.81 0.20 -4.02
CA THR A 182 -17.68 1.19 -3.38
C THR A 182 -17.10 2.59 -3.55
N PRO A 183 -17.93 3.61 -3.91
CA PRO A 183 -17.46 4.99 -3.97
C PRO A 183 -16.86 5.47 -2.65
N ILE A 184 -15.78 6.24 -2.75
CA ILE A 184 -15.03 6.72 -1.58
C ILE A 184 -15.89 7.55 -0.61
N GLY A 185 -16.91 8.26 -1.11
CA GLY A 185 -17.85 9.01 -0.29
C GLY A 185 -18.70 8.14 0.65
N ASN A 186 -18.85 6.84 0.35
CA ASN A 186 -19.58 5.87 1.16
C ASN A 186 -18.64 5.01 2.03
N GLY A 187 -17.39 5.44 2.21
CA GLY A 187 -16.37 4.69 2.95
C GLY A 187 -15.67 3.59 2.15
N GLY A 188 -15.81 3.58 0.82
CA GLY A 188 -15.04 2.72 -0.07
C GLY A 188 -13.75 3.37 -0.58
N TYR A 189 -13.26 2.92 -1.74
CA TYR A 189 -12.04 3.43 -2.37
C TYR A 189 -12.19 3.79 -3.85
N ALA A 190 -13.37 3.65 -4.44
CA ALA A 190 -13.58 4.02 -5.84
C ALA A 190 -13.77 5.54 -5.99
N TYR A 191 -12.89 6.17 -6.76
CA TYR A 191 -13.15 7.49 -7.35
C TYR A 191 -13.86 7.25 -8.69
N LEU A 192 -15.19 7.11 -8.66
CA LEU A 192 -15.97 6.74 -9.83
C LEU A 192 -15.88 7.85 -10.90
N ARG A 193 -15.36 7.51 -12.07
CA ARG A 193 -15.54 8.28 -13.30
C ARG A 193 -16.51 7.58 -14.24
N GLU A 194 -17.11 8.36 -15.12
CA GLU A 194 -18.01 7.86 -16.15
C GLU A 194 -17.24 6.90 -17.07
N GLY A 195 -17.66 5.62 -17.13
CA GLY A 195 -17.00 4.57 -17.93
C GLY A 195 -16.07 3.61 -17.16
N ASP A 196 -15.87 3.79 -15.84
CA ASP A 196 -15.06 2.86 -15.05
C ASP A 196 -15.76 1.50 -14.89
N SER A 197 -15.07 0.42 -15.25
CA SER A 197 -15.54 -0.95 -15.02
C SER A 197 -15.38 -1.36 -13.56
N THR A 198 -16.35 -2.12 -13.06
CA THR A 198 -16.24 -2.81 -11.76
C THR A 198 -15.02 -3.72 -11.76
N PHE A 199 -14.15 -3.55 -10.76
CA PHE A 199 -12.99 -4.42 -10.57
C PHE A 199 -13.44 -5.76 -10.01
N SER A 200 -12.95 -6.86 -10.58
CA SER A 200 -13.05 -8.16 -9.95
C SER A 200 -11.81 -9.00 -10.19
N VAL A 201 -11.43 -9.78 -9.18
CA VAL A 201 -10.24 -10.64 -9.26
C VAL A 201 -10.56 -11.88 -10.11
N PRO A 202 -9.79 -12.17 -11.17
CA PRO A 202 -10.02 -13.35 -12.01
C PRO A 202 -10.01 -14.65 -11.19
N PRO A 203 -10.86 -15.65 -11.52
CA PRO A 203 -10.98 -16.88 -10.74
C PRO A 203 -9.66 -17.63 -10.52
N ALA A 204 -8.79 -17.67 -11.54
CA ALA A 204 -7.45 -18.27 -11.43
C ALA A 204 -6.59 -17.53 -10.40
N MET A 205 -6.60 -16.20 -10.40
CA MET A 205 -5.84 -15.41 -9.43
C MET A 205 -6.40 -15.59 -8.01
N THR A 206 -7.72 -15.63 -7.86
CA THR A 206 -8.37 -15.95 -6.58
C THR A 206 -7.94 -17.31 -6.04
N ALA A 207 -7.89 -18.34 -6.91
CA ALA A 207 -7.42 -19.67 -6.54
C ALA A 207 -5.94 -19.68 -6.11
N LEU A 208 -5.08 -18.92 -6.80
CA LEU A 208 -3.68 -18.75 -6.40
C LEU A 208 -3.54 -18.11 -5.02
N LEU A 209 -4.29 -17.04 -4.75
CA LEU A 209 -4.30 -16.36 -3.45
C LEU A 209 -4.78 -17.29 -2.32
N ASP A 210 -5.70 -18.19 -2.63
CA ASP A 210 -6.18 -19.22 -1.69
C ASP A 210 -5.21 -20.40 -1.51
N GLY A 211 -4.17 -20.51 -2.33
CA GLY A 211 -3.32 -21.71 -2.37
C GLY A 211 -4.10 -22.96 -2.82
N ASN A 212 -5.23 -22.81 -3.52
CA ASN A 212 -6.05 -23.93 -3.98
C ASN A 212 -5.65 -24.32 -5.41
N LEU A 213 -4.70 -25.26 -5.52
CA LEU A 213 -4.13 -25.67 -6.80
C LEU A 213 -5.13 -26.43 -7.68
N ASP A 214 -6.06 -27.18 -7.10
CA ASP A 214 -7.11 -27.89 -7.85
C ASP A 214 -8.07 -26.91 -8.52
N ARG A 215 -8.55 -25.92 -7.75
CA ARG A 215 -9.40 -24.85 -8.28
C ARG A 215 -8.64 -24.03 -9.32
N PHE A 216 -7.35 -23.79 -9.09
CA PHE A 216 -6.49 -23.10 -10.05
C PHE A 216 -6.41 -23.86 -11.39
N ALA A 217 -6.14 -25.17 -11.36
CA ALA A 217 -6.10 -26.01 -12.56
C ALA A 217 -7.43 -25.98 -13.34
N GLY A 218 -8.57 -25.93 -12.65
CA GLY A 218 -9.88 -25.81 -13.29
C GLY A 218 -10.27 -24.40 -13.77
N THR A 219 -9.53 -23.36 -13.38
CA THR A 219 -9.89 -21.95 -13.67
C THR A 219 -8.84 -21.19 -14.48
N ILE A 220 -7.66 -21.76 -14.69
CA ILE A 220 -6.61 -21.17 -15.51
C ILE A 220 -7.13 -20.93 -16.94
N PRO A 221 -6.95 -19.73 -17.52
CA PRO A 221 -7.40 -19.47 -18.88
C PRO A 221 -6.71 -20.36 -19.91
N ASN A 222 -7.50 -20.94 -20.82
CA ASN A 222 -7.02 -21.85 -21.87
C ASN A 222 -5.90 -21.26 -22.73
N VAL A 223 -5.85 -19.93 -22.89
CA VAL A 223 -4.78 -19.26 -23.65
C VAL A 223 -3.39 -19.56 -23.09
N TYR A 224 -3.24 -19.77 -21.79
CA TYR A 224 -1.96 -20.12 -21.18
C TYR A 224 -1.63 -21.61 -21.31
N LEU A 225 -2.64 -22.46 -21.48
CA LEU A 225 -2.45 -23.89 -21.70
C LEU A 225 -2.05 -24.19 -23.15
N SER A 226 -2.50 -23.36 -24.10
CA SER A 226 -2.14 -23.47 -25.52
C SER A 226 -0.94 -22.61 -25.93
N GLU A 227 -0.40 -21.78 -25.03
CA GLU A 227 0.75 -20.92 -25.31
C GLU A 227 2.03 -21.77 -25.41
N GLN A 228 2.69 -21.69 -26.57
CA GLN A 228 3.92 -22.44 -26.85
C GLN A 228 5.15 -21.75 -26.26
N ARG A 229 5.08 -20.43 -26.06
CA ARG A 229 6.17 -19.62 -25.54
C ARG A 229 6.01 -19.46 -24.03
N VAL A 230 6.69 -20.32 -23.28
CA VAL A 230 6.66 -20.37 -21.81
C VAL A 230 6.93 -18.99 -21.19
N GLU A 231 7.79 -18.17 -21.78
CA GLU A 231 8.11 -16.82 -21.30
C GLU A 231 6.93 -15.84 -21.34
N LYS A 232 5.88 -16.13 -22.12
CA LYS A 232 4.65 -15.34 -22.14
C LYS A 232 3.67 -15.75 -21.05
N ILE A 233 3.87 -16.90 -20.42
CA ILE A 233 3.04 -17.34 -19.30
C ILE A 233 3.55 -16.64 -18.03
N PRO A 234 2.69 -15.89 -17.32
CA PRO A 234 3.04 -15.23 -16.07
C PRO A 234 3.72 -16.17 -15.07
N VAL A 235 4.77 -15.65 -14.41
CA VAL A 235 5.67 -16.43 -13.56
C VAL A 235 4.92 -17.25 -12.49
N ALA A 236 3.97 -16.63 -11.76
CA ALA A 236 3.24 -17.36 -10.72
C ALA A 236 2.32 -18.45 -11.28
N LEU A 237 1.79 -18.29 -12.50
CA LEU A 237 0.99 -19.35 -13.14
C LEU A 237 1.88 -20.55 -13.48
N ARG A 238 3.07 -20.32 -14.06
CA ARG A 238 4.03 -21.40 -14.35
C ARG A 238 4.46 -22.14 -13.09
N GLN A 239 4.77 -21.37 -12.04
CA GLN A 239 5.12 -21.93 -10.74
C GLN A 239 3.95 -22.74 -10.17
N ALA A 240 2.73 -22.20 -10.15
CA ALA A 240 1.57 -22.93 -9.67
C ALA A 240 1.26 -24.21 -10.47
N LEU A 241 1.46 -24.22 -11.79
CA LEU A 241 1.29 -25.40 -12.64
C LEU A 241 2.30 -26.49 -12.30
N VAL A 242 3.59 -26.15 -12.17
CA VAL A 242 4.62 -27.10 -11.73
C VAL A 242 4.32 -27.59 -10.31
N LEU A 243 3.84 -26.72 -9.41
CA LEU A 243 3.43 -27.12 -8.05
C LEU A 243 2.29 -28.14 -8.10
N TYR A 244 1.28 -27.87 -8.91
CA TYR A 244 0.10 -28.70 -9.08
C TYR A 244 0.48 -30.09 -9.57
N VAL A 245 1.26 -30.20 -10.65
CA VAL A 245 1.71 -31.49 -11.18
C VAL A 245 2.54 -32.27 -10.14
N ARG A 246 3.32 -31.58 -9.31
CA ARG A 246 4.18 -32.22 -8.28
C ARG A 246 3.43 -32.68 -7.04
N LEU A 247 2.40 -31.96 -6.63
CA LEU A 247 1.66 -32.24 -5.39
C LEU A 247 0.42 -33.09 -5.61
N THR A 248 -0.11 -33.16 -6.84
CA THR A 248 -1.35 -33.86 -7.16
C THR A 248 -1.09 -35.28 -7.68
N THR A 249 -1.71 -36.28 -7.05
CA THR A 249 -1.58 -37.70 -7.43
C THR A 249 -2.18 -38.03 -8.79
N HIS A 250 -3.27 -37.35 -9.16
CA HIS A 250 -4.01 -37.53 -10.41
C HIS A 250 -4.29 -36.17 -11.06
N PRO A 251 -3.28 -35.54 -11.68
CA PRO A 251 -3.43 -34.20 -12.23
C PRO A 251 -4.35 -34.22 -13.46
N ILE A 252 -5.25 -33.24 -13.55
CA ILE A 252 -6.14 -33.07 -14.72
C ILE A 252 -5.47 -32.30 -15.87
N LEU A 253 -4.29 -31.72 -15.61
CA LEU A 253 -3.47 -30.99 -16.57
C LEU A 253 -2.08 -31.60 -16.57
N ASP A 254 -1.48 -31.72 -17.76
CA ASP A 254 -0.06 -31.98 -17.91
C ASP A 254 0.65 -30.66 -18.22
N TYR A 255 1.77 -30.41 -17.55
CA TYR A 255 2.57 -29.21 -17.73
C TYR A 255 4.03 -29.48 -17.45
N THR A 256 4.90 -29.06 -18.37
CA THR A 256 6.35 -29.21 -18.25
C THR A 256 7.05 -27.89 -18.58
N ASP A 257 7.90 -27.43 -17.68
CA ASP A 257 8.80 -26.30 -17.86
C ASP A 257 10.10 -26.62 -17.11
N GLU A 258 11.14 -27.02 -17.85
CA GLU A 258 12.42 -27.46 -17.26
C GLU A 258 13.08 -26.39 -16.40
N ALA A 259 12.96 -25.12 -16.79
CA ALA A 259 13.58 -24.00 -16.08
C ALA A 259 12.84 -23.73 -14.76
N THR A 260 11.51 -23.71 -14.78
CA THR A 260 10.70 -23.53 -13.56
C THR A 260 10.81 -24.75 -12.63
N GLU A 261 10.91 -25.96 -13.18
CA GLU A 261 11.16 -27.18 -12.41
C GLU A 261 12.54 -27.17 -11.76
N ALA A 262 13.59 -26.74 -12.47
CA ALA A 262 14.91 -26.57 -11.88
C ALA A 262 14.88 -25.58 -10.70
N ASN A 263 14.22 -24.42 -10.88
CA ASN A 263 14.03 -23.44 -9.80
C ASN A 263 13.27 -24.01 -8.59
N TYR A 264 12.24 -24.84 -8.83
CA TYR A 264 11.51 -25.52 -7.76
C TYR A 264 12.39 -26.54 -7.02
N ARG A 265 13.24 -27.31 -7.73
CA ARG A 265 14.20 -28.22 -7.09
C ARG A 265 15.18 -27.47 -6.20
N ASP A 266 15.67 -26.32 -6.63
CA ASP A 266 16.55 -25.46 -5.81
C ASP A 266 15.84 -24.98 -4.54
N PHE A 267 14.57 -24.59 -4.65
CA PHE A 267 13.73 -24.23 -3.49
C PHE A 267 13.62 -25.40 -2.49
N VAL A 268 13.33 -26.61 -2.96
CA VAL A 268 13.23 -27.79 -2.10
C VAL A 268 14.57 -28.13 -1.45
N ASN A 269 15.66 -28.13 -2.22
CA ASN A 269 17.00 -28.41 -1.72
C ASN A 269 17.43 -27.41 -0.64
N ARG A 270 17.17 -26.11 -0.85
CA ARG A 270 17.45 -25.07 0.14
C ARG A 270 16.65 -25.30 1.41
N ARG A 271 15.34 -25.53 1.29
CA ARG A 271 14.46 -25.81 2.43
C ARG A 271 14.93 -27.02 3.24
N ASP A 272 15.31 -28.09 2.56
CA ASP A 272 15.79 -29.32 3.21
C ASP A 272 17.15 -29.10 3.89
N SER A 273 18.03 -28.29 3.30
CA SER A 273 19.29 -27.90 3.94
C SER A 273 19.08 -27.10 5.23
N ILE A 274 18.13 -26.17 5.25
CA ILE A 274 17.78 -25.37 6.42
C ILE A 274 17.18 -26.24 7.51
N ARG A 275 16.29 -27.18 7.16
CA ARG A 275 15.67 -28.11 8.12
C ARG A 275 16.66 -29.09 8.75
N LYS A 276 17.78 -29.39 8.08
CA LYS A 276 18.88 -30.15 8.67
C LYS A 276 19.65 -29.33 9.71
N GLN A 277 19.81 -28.02 9.47
CA GLN A 277 20.49 -27.10 10.38
C GLN A 277 19.61 -26.69 11.57
N TYR A 278 18.30 -26.55 11.34
CA TYR A 278 17.30 -26.17 12.34
C TYR A 278 16.16 -27.19 12.33
N PRO A 279 16.33 -28.33 13.02
CA PRO A 279 15.29 -29.35 13.10
C PRO A 279 14.02 -28.80 13.79
N ARG A 280 12.86 -29.36 13.46
CA ARG A 280 11.53 -28.79 13.82
C ARG A 280 11.22 -28.75 15.32
N ASP A 281 11.94 -29.52 16.12
CA ASP A 281 11.88 -29.55 17.58
C ASP A 281 12.54 -28.33 18.23
N VAL A 282 13.37 -27.58 17.49
CA VAL A 282 13.98 -26.35 17.96
C VAL A 282 12.94 -25.23 18.03
N LYS A 283 12.87 -24.56 19.18
CA LYS A 283 12.02 -23.39 19.38
C LYS A 283 12.31 -22.34 18.30
N ASN A 284 11.27 -21.84 17.64
CA ASN A 284 11.32 -20.89 16.53
C ASN A 284 11.91 -21.41 15.20
N ALA A 285 12.11 -22.73 15.02
CA ALA A 285 12.61 -23.29 13.77
C ALA A 285 11.77 -22.88 12.55
N ALA A 286 10.44 -22.83 12.68
CA ALA A 286 9.55 -22.41 11.58
C ALA A 286 9.77 -20.93 11.17
N ASN A 287 10.00 -20.04 12.13
CA ASN A 287 10.27 -18.63 11.86
C ASN A 287 11.66 -18.46 11.23
N ALA A 288 12.66 -19.22 11.70
CA ALA A 288 14.00 -19.23 11.12
C ALA A 288 13.98 -19.77 9.68
N GLU A 289 13.27 -20.87 9.42
CA GLU A 289 13.08 -21.44 8.09
C GLU A 289 12.44 -20.42 7.15
N ARG A 290 11.35 -19.77 7.57
CA ARG A 290 10.69 -18.72 6.76
C ARG A 290 11.66 -17.58 6.44
N ASN A 291 12.37 -17.05 7.43
CA ASN A 291 13.26 -15.90 7.22
C ASN A 291 14.42 -16.23 6.28
N LEU A 292 15.08 -17.39 6.47
CA LEU A 292 16.17 -17.83 5.59
C LEU A 292 15.68 -18.14 4.17
N MET A 293 14.48 -18.72 4.03
CA MET A 293 13.88 -18.94 2.72
C MET A 293 13.47 -17.63 2.03
N ALA A 294 13.12 -16.60 2.79
CA ALA A 294 12.76 -15.30 2.24
C ALA A 294 13.95 -14.59 1.59
N GLU A 295 15.19 -14.85 2.04
CA GLU A 295 16.40 -14.24 1.44
C GLU A 295 16.55 -14.61 -0.04
N ASP A 296 16.27 -15.87 -0.38
CA ASP A 296 16.52 -16.42 -1.71
C ASP A 296 15.24 -16.53 -2.57
N PHE A 297 14.09 -16.75 -1.95
CA PHE A 297 12.85 -17.13 -2.64
C PHE A 297 11.64 -16.24 -2.36
N TYR A 298 11.79 -15.15 -1.60
CA TYR A 298 10.71 -14.17 -1.47
C TYR A 298 10.30 -13.64 -2.85
N GLY A 299 9.00 -13.50 -3.07
CA GLY A 299 8.46 -13.10 -4.36
C GLY A 299 8.08 -14.24 -5.29
N THR A 300 8.46 -15.47 -4.96
CA THR A 300 8.00 -16.67 -5.69
C THR A 300 6.66 -17.15 -5.15
N TYR A 301 5.87 -17.77 -6.03
CA TYR A 301 4.62 -18.41 -5.63
C TYR A 301 4.84 -19.57 -4.66
N TRP A 302 5.97 -20.29 -4.77
CA TRP A 302 6.34 -21.35 -3.82
C TRP A 302 6.47 -20.82 -2.40
N PHE A 303 7.16 -19.69 -2.24
CA PHE A 303 7.33 -19.06 -0.93
C PHE A 303 5.97 -18.67 -0.35
N TYR A 304 5.13 -18.02 -1.17
CA TYR A 304 3.75 -17.68 -0.78
C TYR A 304 2.97 -18.92 -0.34
N TYR A 305 2.97 -19.98 -1.15
CA TYR A 305 2.23 -21.20 -0.90
C TYR A 305 2.67 -21.92 0.39
N PHE A 306 3.98 -22.05 0.63
CA PHE A 306 4.48 -22.81 1.77
C PHE A 306 4.59 -22.02 3.08
N TYR A 307 4.80 -20.70 3.03
CA TYR A 307 5.11 -19.88 4.21
C TYR A 307 4.10 -18.78 4.50
N GLU A 308 3.37 -18.27 3.50
CA GLU A 308 2.38 -17.22 3.71
C GLU A 308 0.97 -17.78 3.86
N CYS A 309 0.60 -18.79 3.08
CA CYS A 309 -0.75 -19.36 3.08
C CYS A 309 -0.94 -20.42 4.19
N PRO A 310 -1.67 -20.12 5.29
CA PRO A 310 -1.85 -21.04 6.40
C PRO A 310 -2.97 -22.07 6.14
N ASP A 311 -4.03 -21.66 5.45
CA ASP A 311 -5.21 -22.48 5.17
C ASP A 311 -5.04 -23.30 3.88
N ARG A 312 -4.14 -24.27 3.91
CA ARG A 312 -4.05 -25.33 2.89
C ARG A 312 -5.18 -26.34 3.08
N LYS A 313 -6.45 -25.90 3.09
CA LYS A 313 -7.59 -26.75 3.44
C LYS A 313 -8.04 -27.73 2.36
N PHE A 314 -7.24 -27.94 1.32
CA PHE A 314 -7.38 -29.06 0.40
C PHE A 314 -5.99 -29.63 0.13
N GLY A 315 -5.60 -30.67 0.89
CA GLY A 315 -4.40 -31.47 0.59
C GLY A 315 -3.35 -31.57 1.70
N LEU A 316 -3.74 -32.02 2.90
CA LEU A 316 -3.08 -33.09 3.68
C LEU A 316 -4.16 -33.77 4.53
#